data_AF-A0A4Y9L1N8-F1
#
_entry.id   AF-A0A4Y9L1N8-F1
#
_cell.length_a   1.000
_cell.length_b   1.000
_cell.length_c   1.000
_cell.angle_alpha   90.00
_cell.angle_beta   90.00
_cell.angle_gamma   90.00
#
_symmetry.space_group_name_H-M   'P 1'
#
loop_
_entity.id
_entity.type
_entity.pdbx_description
1 polymer ?
#
loop_
_entity_poly.entity_id
_entity_poly.type
_entity_poly.pdbx_seq_one_letter_code
_entity_poly.pdbx_strand_id
1 'polypeptide(L)'
;MSGRSGAVVAGGSHDIGADTRNALELAKSGWLVEVHLISEGEPDPRFFAVGTHEAGDAEEAILRYPGIIREDKRTARRRLSDKEIACLRLRADGVRPYILESEL
;
A
#
# COMPACT_ATOMS: atom_id res chain seq x y z
N MET A 1 -36.13 52.75 -29.72
CA MET A 1 -36.89 51.61 -29.15
C MET A 1 -36.53 50.42 -30.02
N SER A 2 -35.96 49.29 -29.62
CA SER A 2 -35.74 48.58 -28.35
C SER A 2 -34.45 47.76 -28.59
N GLY A 3 -33.62 47.33 -27.65
CA GLY A 3 -33.86 46.84 -26.30
C GLY A 3 -32.85 45.71 -26.13
N ARG A 4 -31.89 45.92 -25.23
CA ARG A 4 -30.80 45.03 -24.85
C ARG A 4 -31.34 43.82 -24.06
N SER A 5 -30.89 42.60 -24.37
CA SER A 5 -30.72 41.42 -23.49
C SER A 5 -30.56 40.17 -24.37
N GLY A 6 -29.79 39.13 -24.04
CA GLY A 6 -29.10 38.81 -22.79
C GLY A 6 -28.06 37.72 -23.04
N ALA A 7 -27.17 37.58 -22.06
CA ALA A 7 -26.15 36.55 -22.01
C ALA A 7 -26.76 35.17 -21.69
N VAL A 8 -26.16 34.10 -22.22
CA VAL A 8 -26.05 32.84 -21.48
C VAL A 8 -24.65 32.26 -21.71
N VAL A 9 -23.94 32.11 -20.60
CA VAL A 9 -22.75 31.30 -20.45
C VAL A 9 -23.16 29.83 -20.48
N ALA A 10 -22.42 28.99 -21.20
CA ALA A 10 -22.44 27.55 -20.99
C ALA A 10 -21.00 27.06 -21.04
N GLY A 11 -20.37 27.11 -19.87
CA GLY A 11 -19.19 26.32 -19.58
C GLY A 11 -19.56 24.83 -19.62
N GLY A 12 -18.60 24.03 -20.05
CA GLY A 12 -18.73 22.59 -20.14
C GLY A 12 -17.39 22.02 -20.56
N SER A 13 -16.37 22.30 -19.75
CA SER A 13 -15.12 21.56 -19.77
C SER A 13 -15.48 20.08 -19.70
N HIS A 14 -15.25 19.35 -20.79
CA HIS A 14 -15.38 17.90 -20.76
C HIS A 14 -14.32 17.39 -19.79
N ASP A 15 -14.78 17.07 -18.58
CA ASP A 15 -14.07 16.27 -17.60
C ASP A 15 -13.35 15.14 -18.33
N ILE A 16 -12.02 15.17 -18.21
CA ILE A 16 -11.19 14.01 -18.44
C ILE A 16 -11.69 12.98 -17.45
N GLY A 17 -12.45 12.01 -17.96
CA GLY A 17 -12.88 10.83 -17.22
C GLY A 17 -11.65 10.02 -16.81
N ALA A 18 -10.99 10.46 -15.74
CA ALA A 18 -10.09 9.63 -14.99
C ALA A 18 -10.96 8.51 -14.41
N ASP A 19 -10.70 7.30 -14.91
CA ASP A 19 -11.18 6.02 -14.43
C ASP A 19 -11.00 5.93 -12.90
N THR A 20 -11.99 6.42 -12.15
CA THR A 20 -12.00 6.52 -10.69
C THR A 20 -12.88 5.43 -10.09
N ARG A 21 -12.98 4.28 -10.76
CA ARG A 21 -13.80 3.15 -10.28
C ARG A 21 -13.01 2.08 -9.54
N ASN A 22 -11.88 2.43 -8.94
CA ASN A 22 -11.24 1.73 -7.81
C ASN A 22 -9.93 2.45 -7.40
N ALA A 23 -9.99 3.74 -7.06
CA ALA A 23 -8.92 4.34 -6.26
C ALA A 23 -9.04 3.76 -4.84
N LEU A 24 -8.71 2.49 -4.67
CA LEU A 24 -8.67 1.85 -3.36
C LEU A 24 -7.62 2.60 -2.56
N GLU A 25 -8.06 3.28 -1.50
CA GLU A 25 -7.21 4.16 -0.72
C GLU A 25 -5.95 3.40 -0.29
N LEU A 26 -4.80 4.00 -0.64
CA LEU A 26 -3.50 3.49 -0.19
C LEU A 26 -3.42 3.60 1.34
N ALA A 27 -2.62 2.75 1.95
CA ALA A 27 -2.35 2.84 3.37
C ALA A 27 -1.73 4.20 3.69
N LYS A 28 -2.21 4.88 4.74
CA LYS A 28 -1.57 6.13 5.23
C LYS A 28 -0.26 5.88 5.96
N SER A 29 0.02 4.63 6.29
CA SER A 29 1.20 4.17 7.02
C SER A 29 1.41 2.70 6.70
N GLY A 30 2.66 2.26 6.78
CA GLY A 30 2.97 0.85 6.71
C GLY A 30 4.33 0.55 7.31
N TRP A 31 4.59 -0.74 7.50
CA TRP A 31 5.80 -1.25 8.11
C TRP A 31 6.43 -2.30 7.22
N LEU A 32 7.76 -2.27 7.17
CA LEU A 32 8.57 -3.35 6.65
C LEU A 32 8.75 -4.39 7.76
N VAL A 33 8.19 -5.58 7.55
CA VAL A 33 8.29 -6.71 8.44
C VAL A 33 9.28 -7.72 7.85
N GLU A 34 10.27 -8.09 8.64
CA GLU A 34 11.21 -9.16 8.34
C GLU A 34 10.68 -10.46 8.98
N VAL A 35 10.62 -11.52 8.19
CA VAL A 35 10.08 -12.82 8.59
C VAL A 35 11.15 -13.88 8.36
N HIS A 36 11.51 -14.58 9.42
CA HIS A 36 12.40 -15.75 9.36
C HIS A 36 11.54 -17.00 9.47
N LEU A 37 11.50 -17.78 8.39
CA LEU A 37 10.74 -19.03 8.37
C LEU A 37 11.45 -20.12 9.16
N ILE A 38 10.75 -20.78 10.06
CA ILE A 38 11.35 -21.84 10.90
C ILE A 38 11.69 -23.12 10.11
N SER A 39 11.04 -23.33 8.97
CA SER A 39 11.18 -24.54 8.15
C SER A 39 12.33 -24.46 7.14
N GLU A 40 12.87 -23.28 6.88
CA GLU A 40 14.00 -23.11 5.97
C GLU A 40 15.29 -23.27 6.79
N GLY A 41 16.02 -24.36 6.58
CA GLY A 41 17.25 -24.68 7.32
C GLY A 41 18.39 -23.68 7.13
N GLU A 42 18.23 -22.71 6.24
CA GLU A 42 19.10 -21.54 6.07
C GLU A 42 18.30 -20.27 6.39
N PRO A 43 18.93 -19.26 7.03
CA PRO A 43 18.26 -18.01 7.36
C PRO A 43 18.07 -17.16 6.10
N ASP A 44 17.03 -17.43 5.32
CA ASP A 44 16.58 -16.55 4.26
C ASP A 44 15.46 -15.62 4.80
N PRO A 45 15.79 -14.41 5.26
CA PRO A 45 14.79 -13.48 5.75
C PRO A 45 13.92 -12.99 4.60
N ARG A 46 12.61 -13.22 4.70
CA ARG A 46 11.63 -12.70 3.76
C ARG A 46 11.11 -11.36 4.26
N PHE A 47 11.06 -10.37 3.38
CA PHE A 47 10.57 -9.04 3.71
C PHE A 47 9.16 -8.83 3.18
N PHE A 48 8.34 -8.17 3.98
CA PHE A 48 6.95 -7.87 3.65
C PHE A 48 6.59 -6.45 4.02
N ALA A 49 5.80 -5.81 3.18
CA ALA A 49 5.17 -4.53 3.44
C ALA A 49 3.77 -4.76 4.00
N VAL A 50 3.49 -4.16 5.15
CA VAL A 50 2.20 -4.29 5.84
C VAL A 50 1.59 -2.91 6.06
N GLY A 51 0.37 -2.70 5.58
CA GLY A 51 -0.31 -1.40 5.59
C GLY A 51 -1.00 -1.05 6.91
N THR A 52 -0.27 -1.14 8.03
CA THR A 52 -0.78 -0.83 9.38
C THR A 52 -0.09 0.39 9.98
N HIS A 53 -0.71 0.99 10.99
CA HIS A 53 -0.12 2.14 11.68
C HIS A 53 0.96 1.73 12.69
N GLU A 54 0.70 0.68 13.45
CA GLU A 54 1.54 0.21 14.56
C GLU A 54 2.43 -0.98 14.16
N ALA A 55 3.61 -1.07 14.78
CA ALA A 55 4.59 -2.12 14.51
C ALA A 55 4.09 -3.50 14.97
N GLY A 56 3.49 -3.60 16.15
CA GLY A 56 2.93 -4.86 16.67
C GLY A 56 1.78 -5.38 15.80
N ASP A 57 0.91 -4.47 15.33
CA ASP A 57 -0.15 -4.82 14.37
C ASP A 57 0.43 -5.33 13.05
N ALA A 58 1.56 -4.78 12.60
CA ALA A 58 2.22 -5.25 11.40
C ALA A 58 2.75 -6.69 11.55
N GLU A 59 3.36 -7.00 12.70
CA GLU A 59 3.87 -8.32 13.05
C GLU A 59 2.76 -9.37 13.20
N GLU A 60 1.55 -8.97 13.58
CA GLU A 60 0.40 -9.88 13.65
C GLU A 60 -0.34 -9.97 12.31
N ALA A 61 -0.51 -8.85 11.60
CA ALA A 61 -1.21 -8.82 10.32
C ALA A 61 -0.49 -9.63 9.23
N ILE A 62 0.83 -9.77 9.31
CA ILE A 62 1.62 -10.62 8.40
C ILE A 62 1.17 -12.09 8.41
N LEU A 63 0.58 -12.58 9.51
CA LEU A 63 0.00 -13.94 9.59
C LEU A 63 -1.16 -14.17 8.63
N ARG A 64 -1.76 -13.10 8.10
CA ARG A 64 -2.78 -13.19 7.05
C ARG A 64 -2.18 -13.63 5.70
N TYR A 65 -0.86 -13.55 5.55
CA TYR A 65 -0.18 -13.97 4.34
C TYR A 65 -0.01 -15.49 4.32
N PRO A 66 -0.39 -16.18 3.23
CA PRO A 66 -0.30 -17.63 3.14
C PRO A 66 1.16 -18.10 3.23
N GLY A 67 1.38 -19.14 4.03
CA GLY A 67 2.71 -19.74 4.23
C GLY A 67 3.51 -19.16 5.39
N ILE A 68 2.95 -18.21 6.14
CA ILE A 68 3.53 -17.72 7.40
C ILE A 68 2.74 -18.32 8.57
N ILE A 69 3.46 -18.91 9.53
CA ILE A 69 2.89 -19.49 10.74
C ILE A 69 3.29 -18.68 11.98
N ARG A 70 2.63 -18.92 13.11
CA ARG A 70 2.88 -18.15 14.34
C ARG A 70 4.27 -18.38 14.91
N GLU A 71 4.81 -19.58 14.70
CA GLU A 71 6.14 -19.99 15.09
C GLU A 71 7.26 -19.29 14.29
N ASP A 72 6.94 -18.71 13.13
CA ASP A 72 7.90 -17.91 12.38
C ASP A 72 8.23 -16.63 13.14
N LYS A 73 9.52 -16.30 13.16
CA LYS A 73 9.98 -15.07 13.81
C LYS A 73 9.67 -13.89 12.90
N ARG A 74 8.80 -13.01 13.38
CA ARG A 74 8.33 -11.81 12.69
C ARG A 74 8.87 -10.60 13.44
N THR A 75 9.42 -9.63 12.73
CA THR A 75 9.97 -8.41 13.36
C THR A 75 9.71 -7.21 12.47
N ALA A 76 8.95 -6.23 12.97
CA ALA A 76 8.78 -4.95 12.31
C ALA A 76 10.09 -4.15 12.41
N ARG A 77 10.71 -3.87 11.25
CA ARG A 77 12.05 -3.27 11.19
C ARG A 77 12.00 -1.76 11.13
N ARG A 78 11.20 -1.22 10.22
CA ARG A 78 11.07 0.23 9.99
C ARG A 78 9.73 0.57 9.35
N ARG A 79 9.35 1.85 9.43
CA ARG A 79 8.23 2.39 8.66
C ARG A 79 8.58 2.46 7.16
N LEU A 80 7.57 2.23 6.33
CA LEU A 80 7.61 2.47 4.90
C LEU A 80 7.39 3.95 4.63
N SER A 81 8.12 4.48 3.65
CA SER A 81 7.87 5.81 3.09
C SER A 81 6.61 5.82 2.23
N ASP A 82 6.00 7.00 2.06
CA ASP A 82 4.83 7.17 1.17
C ASP A 82 5.13 6.70 -0.27
N LYS A 83 6.38 6.88 -0.71
CA LYS A 83 6.86 6.38 -2.01
C LYS A 83 6.81 4.86 -2.09
N GLU A 84 7.31 4.16 -1.07
CA GLU A 84 7.27 2.68 -1.04
C GLU A 84 5.83 2.17 -1.01
N ILE A 85 4.97 2.77 -0.19
CA ILE A 85 3.54 2.44 -0.11
C ILE A 85 2.87 2.62 -1.48
N ALA A 86 3.14 3.73 -2.16
CA ALA A 86 2.60 4.01 -3.48
C ALA A 86 3.11 3.04 -4.55
N CYS A 87 4.43 2.78 -4.58
CA CYS A 87 5.04 1.83 -5.51
C CYS A 87 4.47 0.41 -5.34
N LEU A 88 4.32 -0.03 -4.08
CA LEU A 88 3.77 -1.35 -3.76
C LEU A 88 2.24 -1.40 -3.89
N ARG A 89 1.58 -0.26 -4.15
CA ARG A 89 0.13 -0.10 -4.09
C ARG A 89 -0.44 -0.73 -2.83
N LEU A 90 0.25 -0.48 -1.70
CA LEU A 90 -0.04 -1.08 -0.41
C LEU A 90 -1.33 -0.46 0.13
N ARG A 91 -2.28 -1.32 0.48
CA ARG A 91 -3.60 -0.94 1.01
C ARG A 91 -3.57 -1.00 2.53
N ALA A 92 -4.49 -0.28 3.18
CA ALA A 92 -4.73 -0.45 4.61
C ALA A 92 -4.96 -1.94 4.93
N ASP A 93 -4.32 -2.45 5.98
CA ASP A 93 -4.35 -3.86 6.40
C ASP A 93 -3.81 -4.87 5.36
N GLY A 94 -3.32 -4.36 4.22
CA GLY A 94 -2.78 -5.17 3.14
C GLY A 94 -1.39 -5.67 3.48
N VAL A 95 -1.08 -6.88 3.03
CA VAL A 95 0.24 -7.49 3.15
C VAL A 95 0.77 -7.79 1.76
N ARG A 96 2.00 -7.38 1.46
CA ARG A 96 2.65 -7.65 0.18
C ARG A 96 4.11 -8.06 0.38
N PRO A 97 4.65 -8.98 -0.43
CA PRO A 97 6.09 -9.22 -0.48
C PRO A 97 6.82 -7.91 -0.81
N TYR A 98 7.89 -7.65 -0.06
CA TYR A 98 8.79 -6.54 -0.30
C TYR A 98 10.06 -7.12 -0.92
N ILE A 99 10.17 -7.03 -2.23
CA ILE A 99 11.38 -7.45 -2.94
C ILE A 99 12.36 -6.30 -2.83
N LEU A 100 13.43 -6.51 -2.06
CA LEU A 100 14.61 -5.66 -2.17
C LEU A 100 15.19 -5.93 -3.56
N GLU A 101 15.10 -4.96 -4.46
CA GLU A 101 15.93 -4.95 -5.67
C GLU A 101 17.39 -4.78 -5.23
N SER A 102 17.98 -5.86 -4.71
CA SER A 102 19.41 -6.02 -4.65
C SER A 102 19.80 -6.82 -5.89
N GLU A 103 20.63 -6.18 -6.72
CA GLU A 103 21.37 -6.74 -7.87
C GLU A 103 20.64 -6.78 -9.22
N LEU A 104 20.63 -5.62 -9.89
CA LEU A 104 20.97 -5.54 -11.32
C LEU A 104 22.38 -4.96 -11.46
#